data_AF-I7JCH3-F1
#
_entry.id   AF-I7JCH3-F1
#
_cell.length_a   1.000
_cell.length_b   1.000
_cell.length_c   1.000
_cell.angle_alpha   90.00
_cell.angle_beta   90.00
_cell.angle_gamma   90.00
#
_symmetry.space_group_name_H-M   'P 1'
#
loop_
_entity.id
_entity.type
_entity.pdbx_description
1 polymer ?
#
loop_
_entity_poly.entity_id
_entity_poly.type
_entity_poly.pdbx_seq_one_letter_code
_entity_poly.pdbx_strand_id
1 'polypeptide(L)'
;MCNLPLVESYLERYLRVSSGKWCKLVLNLTQSDAKPEFLLGYQRHLRALTTFKLVKLLRKCTEIGLRCDINGNDFLRAGLTEFVRRFKCSGSNDGLDVVVVRDISYVLRRIRFCQADTSQVSVCCISVCSSCTNLYGELLNYAGSELLLEAVKLLGTKIVNDGYKIRRVKGSKHLSESAITPYFEVIGSINLEFCNKVRQLSILYRKCIIQSKSLLNIATVLHVLSKIGCRCGLLKKKLLKQLSYNKLLQLLNNEKSDSTKQISIGQLICSALHLSSTRMAGLSHTLLCNLTRIIVEKWSFGSLHDSLKSQMALYHSYITTTNVNVDDRVKEVLNAIKRDFVQIRPKPMIKSVILEPLKWKTTVFQQQVSNLLKEMGYDIDCEVHIYPYIVDILVDNKVIIEVNGPCHYTYHCSDKNDYGVINSALKLNKNTILKEKLLNGCGYKVIHVSYADWPSDKDSQISKLAALLDAT
;
A
#
# COMPACT_ATOMS: atom_id res chain seq x y z
N MET A 1 -10.88 -18.81 -41.17
CA MET A 1 -10.00 -19.96 -40.86
C MET A 1 -8.85 -19.45 -40.00
N CYS A 2 -8.95 -19.67 -38.69
CA CYS A 2 -7.97 -19.20 -37.72
C CYS A 2 -6.82 -20.21 -37.59
N ASN A 3 -5.59 -19.74 -37.75
CA ASN A 3 -4.36 -20.52 -37.58
C ASN A 3 -4.19 -20.96 -36.12
N LEU A 4 -4.61 -22.19 -35.81
CA LEU A 4 -4.40 -22.88 -34.54
C LEU A 4 -3.19 -23.86 -34.46
N PRO A 5 -2.37 -24.17 -35.49
CA PRO A 5 -1.33 -25.22 -35.34
C PRO A 5 0.02 -24.75 -34.77
N LEU A 6 0.19 -23.47 -34.42
CA LEU A 6 1.48 -22.95 -33.90
C LEU A 6 1.65 -23.07 -32.38
N VAL A 7 0.57 -23.29 -31.62
CA VAL A 7 0.64 -23.36 -30.15
C VAL A 7 1.05 -24.76 -29.67
N GLU A 8 0.52 -25.83 -30.26
CA GLU A 8 0.84 -27.21 -29.85
C GLU A 8 2.32 -27.58 -30.08
N SER A 9 2.92 -27.19 -31.21
CA SER A 9 4.36 -27.44 -31.44
C SER A 9 5.28 -26.57 -30.56
N TYR A 10 4.76 -25.48 -29.99
CA TYR A 10 5.49 -24.57 -29.11
C TYR A 10 5.48 -25.07 -27.66
N LEU A 11 4.36 -25.66 -27.24
CA LEU A 11 4.16 -26.22 -25.91
C LEU A 11 4.95 -27.51 -25.70
N GLU A 12 5.05 -28.40 -26.69
CA GLU A 12 5.90 -29.61 -26.60
C GLU A 12 7.39 -29.28 -26.42
N ARG A 13 7.88 -28.18 -27.01
CA ARG A 13 9.25 -27.70 -26.80
C ARG A 13 9.45 -27.11 -25.42
N TYR A 14 8.47 -26.38 -24.87
CA TYR A 14 8.53 -25.81 -23.52
C TYR A 14 8.60 -26.88 -22.43
N LEU A 15 7.95 -28.03 -22.63
CA LEU A 15 8.03 -29.16 -21.69
C LEU A 15 9.45 -29.77 -21.57
N ARG A 16 10.35 -29.49 -22.52
CA ARG A 16 11.78 -29.90 -22.50
C ARG A 16 12.74 -28.78 -22.07
N VAL A 17 12.23 -27.58 -21.79
CA VAL A 17 13.05 -26.43 -21.38
C VAL A 17 13.45 -26.58 -19.91
N SER A 18 14.74 -26.45 -19.60
CA SER A 18 15.20 -26.43 -18.21
C SER A 18 14.68 -25.20 -17.47
N SER A 19 14.45 -25.31 -16.15
CA SER A 19 13.94 -24.19 -15.33
C SER A 19 14.81 -22.92 -15.43
N GLY A 20 16.11 -23.07 -15.67
CA GLY A 20 17.01 -21.95 -15.92
C GLY A 20 16.78 -21.24 -17.27
N LYS A 21 16.53 -22.00 -18.34
CA LYS A 21 16.20 -21.44 -19.67
C LYS A 21 14.80 -20.79 -19.66
N TRP A 22 13.82 -21.45 -19.04
CA TRP A 22 12.47 -20.89 -18.85
C TRP A 22 12.51 -19.56 -18.11
N CYS A 23 13.21 -19.51 -16.97
CA CYS A 23 13.38 -18.29 -16.19
C CYS A 23 14.00 -17.15 -17.03
N LYS A 24 15.03 -17.44 -17.83
CA LYS A 24 15.64 -16.43 -18.72
C LYS A 24 14.67 -15.91 -19.79
N LEU A 25 13.87 -16.80 -20.38
CA LEU A 25 12.87 -16.41 -21.39
C LEU A 25 11.87 -15.43 -20.81
N VAL A 26 11.26 -15.76 -19.66
CA VAL A 26 10.28 -14.88 -19.01
C VAL A 26 10.91 -13.56 -18.55
N LEU A 27 12.16 -13.59 -18.05
CA LEU A 27 12.87 -12.38 -17.64
C LEU A 27 13.14 -11.40 -18.79
N ASN A 28 13.23 -11.91 -20.03
CA ASN A 28 13.49 -11.10 -21.23
C ASN A 28 12.23 -10.56 -21.90
N LEU A 29 11.03 -10.97 -21.48
CA LEU A 29 9.77 -10.51 -22.08
C LEU A 29 9.61 -8.99 -21.94
N THR A 30 9.03 -8.34 -22.94
CA THR A 30 8.54 -6.97 -22.81
C THR A 30 7.04 -6.97 -22.49
N GLN A 31 6.45 -5.80 -22.24
CA GLN A 31 5.01 -5.70 -22.03
C GLN A 31 4.20 -6.09 -23.28
N SER A 32 4.71 -5.80 -24.49
CA SER A 32 4.05 -6.21 -25.74
C SER A 32 4.12 -7.71 -26.00
N ASP A 33 5.10 -8.40 -25.43
CA ASP A 33 5.30 -9.84 -25.60
C ASP A 33 4.65 -10.67 -24.48
N ALA A 34 4.08 -10.02 -23.47
CA ALA A 34 3.56 -10.66 -22.27
C ALA A 34 2.30 -11.48 -22.57
N LYS A 35 2.49 -12.77 -22.87
CA LYS A 35 1.40 -13.71 -23.15
C LYS A 35 1.27 -14.79 -22.06
N PRO A 36 0.06 -15.19 -21.65
CA PRO A 36 -0.16 -16.22 -20.61
C PRO A 36 0.54 -17.56 -20.87
N GLU A 37 0.77 -17.91 -22.13
CA GLU A 37 1.43 -19.14 -22.59
C GLU A 37 2.86 -19.29 -22.07
N PHE A 38 3.56 -18.17 -21.81
CA PHE A 38 4.91 -18.19 -21.22
C PHE A 38 4.94 -18.76 -19.79
N LEU A 39 3.79 -18.76 -19.12
CA LEU A 39 3.64 -19.33 -17.79
C LEU A 39 3.11 -20.77 -17.82
N LEU A 40 2.73 -21.34 -18.98
CA LEU A 40 2.17 -22.70 -18.98
C LEU A 40 3.15 -23.71 -18.37
N GLY A 41 2.67 -24.48 -17.39
CA GLY A 41 3.46 -25.51 -16.71
C GLY A 41 4.51 -24.96 -15.73
N TYR A 42 4.43 -23.69 -15.32
CA TYR A 42 5.37 -23.06 -14.37
C TYR A 42 5.61 -23.89 -13.09
N GLN A 43 4.63 -24.72 -12.68
CA GLN A 43 4.68 -25.53 -11.46
C GLN A 43 5.91 -26.45 -11.43
N ARG A 44 6.35 -26.93 -12.61
CA ARG A 44 7.55 -27.78 -12.76
C ARG A 44 8.84 -27.00 -12.53
N HIS A 45 8.82 -25.70 -12.79
CA HIS A 45 10.02 -24.87 -12.77
C HIS A 45 10.24 -24.17 -11.42
N LEU A 46 9.15 -23.76 -10.75
CA LEU A 46 9.20 -22.95 -9.52
C LEU A 46 10.15 -23.52 -8.47
N ARG A 47 10.05 -24.82 -8.18
CA ARG A 47 10.84 -25.49 -7.13
C ARG A 47 12.34 -25.49 -7.41
N ALA A 48 12.72 -25.58 -8.68
CA ALA A 48 14.11 -25.63 -9.11
C ALA A 48 14.79 -24.25 -9.15
N LEU A 49 14.02 -23.15 -9.04
CA LEU A 49 14.60 -21.81 -9.00
C LEU A 49 15.30 -21.56 -7.67
N THR A 50 16.34 -20.74 -7.65
CA THR A 50 16.85 -20.14 -6.41
C THR A 50 15.92 -19.02 -5.95
N THR A 51 15.97 -18.65 -4.66
CA THR A 51 15.14 -17.56 -4.11
C THR A 51 15.31 -16.26 -4.89
N PHE A 52 16.55 -15.92 -5.24
CA PHE A 52 16.85 -14.75 -6.06
C PHE A 52 16.19 -14.79 -7.44
N LYS A 53 16.25 -15.94 -8.14
CA LYS A 53 15.60 -16.11 -9.45
C LYS A 53 14.07 -16.05 -9.34
N LEU A 54 13.49 -16.66 -8.30
CA LEU A 54 12.06 -16.61 -8.04
C LEU A 54 11.60 -15.16 -7.82
N VAL A 55 12.28 -14.39 -6.96
CA VAL A 55 11.93 -12.99 -6.68
C VAL A 55 12.06 -12.12 -7.93
N LYS A 56 13.12 -12.28 -8.72
CA LYS A 56 13.27 -11.57 -10.00
C LYS A 56 12.14 -11.89 -10.98
N LEU A 57 11.74 -13.15 -11.05
CA LEU A 57 10.67 -13.60 -11.93
C LEU A 57 9.31 -13.03 -11.50
N LEU A 58 8.99 -13.10 -10.20
CA LEU A 58 7.79 -12.47 -9.63
C LEU A 58 7.75 -10.96 -9.92
N ARG A 59 8.89 -10.28 -9.72
CA ARG A 59 9.02 -8.85 -10.02
C ARG A 59 8.75 -8.56 -11.50
N LYS A 60 9.38 -9.32 -12.40
CA LYS A 60 9.20 -9.15 -13.84
C LYS A 60 7.74 -9.35 -14.27
N CYS A 61 7.13 -10.43 -13.80
CA CYS A 61 5.73 -10.74 -14.10
C CYS A 61 4.80 -9.64 -13.59
N THR A 62 5.07 -9.11 -12.39
CA THR A 62 4.35 -7.95 -11.82
C THR A 62 4.57 -6.67 -12.62
N GLU A 63 5.78 -6.45 -13.16
CA GLU A 63 6.11 -5.29 -14.01
C GLU A 63 5.35 -5.28 -15.33
N ILE A 64 5.26 -6.43 -16.00
CA ILE A 64 4.65 -6.56 -17.34
C ILE A 64 3.15 -6.92 -17.28
N GLY A 65 2.59 -7.11 -16.09
CA GLY A 65 1.17 -7.47 -15.91
C GLY A 65 0.83 -8.94 -16.19
N LEU A 66 1.82 -9.82 -16.22
CA LEU A 66 1.62 -11.24 -16.48
C LEU A 66 1.34 -11.98 -15.17
N ARG A 67 0.08 -12.39 -14.95
CA ARG A 67 -0.38 -13.00 -13.68
C ARG A 67 -0.77 -14.46 -13.79
N CYS A 68 -1.60 -14.79 -14.75
CA CYS A 68 -2.11 -16.14 -14.93
C CYS A 68 -1.49 -16.81 -16.15
N ASP A 69 -1.45 -18.14 -16.15
CA ASP A 69 -1.27 -18.90 -17.37
C ASP A 69 -2.55 -18.90 -18.22
N ILE A 70 -2.49 -19.52 -19.40
CA ILE A 70 -3.63 -19.63 -20.31
C ILE A 70 -4.82 -20.42 -19.74
N ASN A 71 -4.59 -21.22 -18.70
CA ASN A 71 -5.63 -22.00 -18.01
C ASN A 71 -6.23 -21.25 -16.81
N GLY A 72 -5.81 -19.98 -16.59
CA GLY A 72 -6.28 -19.18 -15.46
C GLY A 72 -5.59 -19.49 -14.13
N ASN A 73 -4.53 -20.31 -14.11
CA ASN A 73 -3.79 -20.59 -12.88
C ASN A 73 -2.96 -19.37 -12.47
N ASP A 74 -3.12 -18.92 -11.22
CA ASP A 74 -2.42 -17.74 -10.70
C ASP A 74 -0.95 -18.04 -10.35
N PHE A 75 -0.05 -17.70 -11.26
CA PHE A 75 1.39 -17.82 -11.08
C PHE A 75 1.92 -16.97 -9.94
N LEU A 76 1.39 -15.75 -9.75
CA LEU A 76 1.85 -14.86 -8.67
C LEU A 76 1.48 -15.44 -7.30
N ARG A 77 0.30 -16.04 -7.17
CA ARG A 77 -0.10 -16.77 -5.96
C ARG A 77 0.82 -17.96 -5.72
N ALA A 78 1.00 -18.84 -6.71
CA ALA A 78 1.85 -20.03 -6.56
C ALA A 78 3.32 -19.68 -6.26
N GLY A 79 3.87 -18.66 -6.93
CA GLY A 79 5.23 -18.20 -6.69
C GLY A 79 5.39 -17.53 -5.32
N LEU A 80 4.37 -16.82 -4.83
CA LEU A 80 4.37 -16.28 -3.47
C LEU A 80 4.26 -17.38 -2.41
N THR A 81 3.45 -18.42 -2.64
CA THR A 81 3.39 -19.61 -1.78
C THR A 81 4.75 -20.29 -1.69
N GLU A 82 5.45 -20.45 -2.82
CA GLU A 82 6.81 -21.01 -2.83
C GLU A 82 7.81 -20.10 -2.10
N PHE A 83 7.69 -18.78 -2.24
CA PHE A 83 8.50 -17.82 -1.47
C PHE A 83 8.27 -17.96 0.04
N VAL A 84 7.01 -17.96 0.50
CA VAL A 84 6.63 -18.11 1.90
C VAL A 84 7.14 -19.44 2.45
N ARG A 85 6.93 -20.54 1.74
CA ARG A 85 7.42 -21.88 2.12
C ARG A 85 8.92 -21.87 2.36
N ARG A 86 9.70 -21.29 1.43
CA ARG A 86 11.16 -21.19 1.59
C ARG A 86 11.54 -20.39 2.82
N PHE A 87 10.89 -19.26 3.08
CA PHE A 87 11.22 -18.44 4.23
C PHE A 87 10.79 -19.07 5.57
N LYS A 88 9.77 -19.95 5.58
CA LYS A 88 9.37 -20.74 6.75
C LYS A 88 10.30 -21.94 7.00
N CYS A 89 10.51 -22.78 5.98
CA CYS A 89 11.18 -24.08 6.14
C CYS A 89 12.70 -23.96 6.11
N SER A 90 13.24 -22.97 5.41
CA SER A 90 14.67 -22.82 5.36
C SER A 90 15.09 -22.07 6.63
N GLY A 91 15.90 -22.70 7.49
CA GLY A 91 16.84 -21.97 8.33
C GLY A 91 17.91 -21.25 7.48
N SER A 92 17.54 -20.74 6.28
CA SER A 92 18.43 -20.53 5.16
C SER A 92 19.53 -19.55 5.53
N ASN A 93 20.75 -20.08 5.45
CA ASN A 93 21.98 -19.32 5.41
C ASN A 93 22.12 -18.48 4.12
N ASP A 94 21.20 -18.60 3.16
CA ASP A 94 21.06 -17.69 2.04
C ASP A 94 20.73 -16.30 2.57
N GLY A 95 21.79 -15.48 2.70
CA GLY A 95 21.67 -14.12 3.20
C GLY A 95 20.73 -13.31 2.33
N LEU A 96 19.81 -12.59 2.96
CA LEU A 96 19.01 -11.60 2.27
C LEU A 96 19.93 -10.43 1.84
N ASP A 97 19.96 -10.10 0.56
CA ASP A 97 20.63 -8.89 0.08
C ASP A 97 19.61 -7.76 -0.17
N VAL A 98 20.11 -6.53 -0.31
CA VAL A 98 19.26 -5.34 -0.54
C VAL A 98 18.47 -5.44 -1.84
N VAL A 99 19.02 -6.10 -2.87
CA VAL A 99 18.34 -6.26 -4.16
C VAL A 99 17.13 -7.17 -4.01
N VAL A 100 17.27 -8.27 -3.28
CA VAL A 100 16.16 -9.17 -2.95
C VAL A 100 15.10 -8.44 -2.14
N VAL A 101 15.47 -7.70 -1.08
CA VAL A 101 14.51 -6.91 -0.29
C VAL A 101 13.74 -5.94 -1.17
N ARG A 102 14.45 -5.18 -2.02
CA ARG A 102 13.83 -4.22 -2.93
C ARG A 102 12.88 -4.90 -3.90
N ASP A 103 13.33 -5.96 -4.56
CA ASP A 103 12.57 -6.63 -5.62
C ASP A 103 11.34 -7.36 -5.06
N ILE A 104 11.44 -8.03 -3.91
CA ILE A 104 10.26 -8.64 -3.27
C ILE A 104 9.32 -7.56 -2.71
N SER A 105 9.84 -6.48 -2.14
CA SER A 105 8.99 -5.39 -1.65
C SER A 105 8.20 -4.75 -2.78
N TYR A 106 8.81 -4.60 -3.96
CA TYR A 106 8.13 -4.14 -5.15
C TYR A 106 6.95 -5.05 -5.52
N VAL A 107 7.17 -6.37 -5.50
CA VAL A 107 6.13 -7.38 -5.75
C VAL A 107 5.00 -7.25 -4.73
N LEU A 108 5.31 -7.28 -3.44
CA LEU A 108 4.32 -7.24 -2.34
C LEU A 108 3.50 -5.94 -2.36
N ARG A 109 4.10 -4.81 -2.77
CA ARG A 109 3.39 -3.52 -2.89
C ARG A 109 2.38 -3.51 -4.03
N ARG A 110 2.59 -4.29 -5.10
CA ARG A 110 1.79 -4.25 -6.33
C ARG A 110 0.81 -5.40 -6.48
N ILE A 111 1.08 -6.56 -5.89
CA ILE A 111 0.14 -7.67 -5.92
C ILE A 111 -1.12 -7.31 -5.10
N ARG A 112 -2.29 -7.64 -5.66
CA ARG A 112 -3.59 -7.54 -4.99
C ARG A 112 -4.31 -8.87 -5.19
N PHE A 113 -4.69 -9.49 -4.07
CA PHE A 113 -5.51 -10.69 -4.05
C PHE A 113 -6.93 -10.33 -3.64
N CYS A 114 -7.93 -10.92 -4.29
CA CYS A 114 -9.33 -10.76 -3.89
C CYS A 114 -9.59 -11.67 -2.68
N GLN A 115 -10.36 -11.21 -1.70
CA GLN A 115 -10.76 -12.04 -0.54
C GLN A 115 -11.62 -13.25 -0.95
N ALA A 116 -12.29 -13.20 -2.10
CA ALA A 116 -13.11 -14.29 -2.62
C ALA A 116 -12.31 -15.40 -3.33
N ASP A 117 -10.98 -15.33 -3.33
CA ASP A 117 -10.13 -16.26 -4.06
C ASP A 117 -9.91 -17.56 -3.25
N THR A 118 -10.99 -18.35 -3.14
CA THR A 118 -11.02 -19.67 -2.48
C THR A 118 -10.40 -20.77 -3.34
N SER A 119 -9.97 -20.43 -4.57
CA SER A 119 -9.28 -21.36 -5.46
C SER A 119 -8.05 -21.95 -4.76
N GLN A 120 -7.82 -23.26 -4.90
CA GLN A 120 -6.62 -23.90 -4.35
C GLN A 120 -5.38 -23.34 -5.05
N VAL A 121 -4.28 -23.18 -4.30
CA VAL A 121 -3.00 -22.73 -4.86
C VAL A 121 -2.51 -23.75 -5.90
N SER A 122 -2.36 -23.32 -7.14
CA SER A 122 -1.91 -24.11 -8.29
C SER A 122 -0.39 -24.32 -8.30
N VAL A 123 0.15 -24.99 -7.27
CA VAL A 123 1.55 -25.45 -7.18
C VAL A 123 1.81 -26.82 -7.81
N CYS A 124 0.76 -27.46 -8.32
CA CYS A 124 0.80 -28.74 -9.03
C CYS A 124 0.13 -28.62 -10.41
N CYS A 125 0.48 -29.49 -11.35
CA CYS A 125 0.06 -29.38 -12.76
C CYS A 125 -1.41 -29.79 -13.01
N ILE A 126 -2.05 -30.52 -12.10
CA ILE A 126 -3.43 -31.04 -12.27
C ILE A 126 -4.22 -30.79 -10.98
N SER A 127 -3.98 -31.62 -9.96
CA SER A 127 -4.49 -31.48 -8.60
C SER A 127 -3.33 -31.55 -7.61
N VAL A 128 -3.50 -30.99 -6.41
CA VAL A 128 -2.46 -31.04 -5.37
C VAL A 128 -2.23 -32.49 -4.95
N CYS A 129 -1.10 -33.07 -5.37
CA CYS A 129 -0.75 -34.44 -5.00
C CYS A 129 -0.25 -34.54 -3.55
N SER A 130 -0.21 -35.75 -2.98
CA SER A 130 0.22 -36.00 -1.60
C SER A 130 1.59 -35.41 -1.26
N SER A 131 2.56 -35.47 -2.18
CA SER A 131 3.87 -34.84 -2.01
C SER A 131 3.77 -33.31 -1.88
N CYS A 132 2.90 -32.67 -2.67
CA CYS A 132 2.65 -31.23 -2.55
C CYS A 132 1.93 -30.89 -1.25
N THR A 133 0.95 -31.71 -0.85
CA THR A 133 0.24 -31.56 0.43
C THR A 133 1.21 -31.61 1.60
N ASN A 134 2.13 -32.58 1.63
CA ASN A 134 3.15 -32.68 2.68
C ASN A 134 4.15 -31.52 2.65
N LEU A 135 4.50 -31.03 1.45
CA LEU A 135 5.51 -29.98 1.29
C LEU A 135 5.00 -28.58 1.64
N TYR A 136 3.78 -28.25 1.23
CA TYR A 136 3.19 -26.91 1.42
C TYR A 136 2.27 -26.85 2.64
N GLY A 137 1.70 -27.97 3.06
CA GLY A 137 0.81 -28.07 4.21
C GLY A 137 -0.30 -27.02 4.15
N GLU A 138 -0.45 -26.29 5.24
CA GLU A 138 -1.47 -25.26 5.42
C GLU A 138 -1.39 -24.11 4.41
N LEU A 139 -0.22 -23.85 3.80
CA LEU A 139 -0.06 -22.76 2.82
C LEU A 139 -0.95 -22.95 1.57
N LEU A 140 -1.41 -24.17 1.32
CA LEU A 140 -2.33 -24.48 0.22
C LEU A 140 -3.74 -23.93 0.47
N ASN A 141 -4.10 -23.75 1.75
CA ASN A 141 -5.40 -23.26 2.18
C ASN A 141 -5.43 -21.74 2.36
N TYR A 142 -4.27 -21.08 2.33
CA TYR A 142 -4.21 -19.65 2.53
C TYR A 142 -4.86 -18.93 1.34
N ALA A 143 -5.77 -18.01 1.65
CA ALA A 143 -6.22 -17.00 0.70
C ALA A 143 -5.03 -16.15 0.25
N GLY A 144 -5.12 -15.54 -0.93
CA GLY A 144 -4.02 -14.72 -1.44
C GLY A 144 -3.66 -13.55 -0.49
N SER A 145 -4.65 -12.93 0.16
CA SER A 145 -4.41 -11.89 1.17
C SER A 145 -3.61 -12.41 2.36
N GLU A 146 -3.91 -13.61 2.85
CA GLU A 146 -3.17 -14.24 3.95
C GLU A 146 -1.73 -14.57 3.55
N LEU A 147 -1.52 -15.07 2.32
CA LEU A 147 -0.18 -15.28 1.77
C LEU A 147 0.63 -13.98 1.69
N LEU A 148 -0.02 -12.88 1.28
CA LEU A 148 0.61 -11.56 1.22
C LEU A 148 1.05 -11.10 2.62
N LEU A 149 0.15 -11.20 3.61
CA LEU A 149 0.44 -10.83 5.01
C LEU A 149 1.59 -11.67 5.58
N GLU A 150 1.55 -12.98 5.36
CA GLU A 150 2.58 -13.90 5.84
C GLU A 150 3.93 -13.62 5.17
N ALA A 151 3.95 -13.34 3.86
CA ALA A 151 5.16 -12.96 3.14
C ALA A 151 5.78 -11.67 3.70
N VAL A 152 4.96 -10.66 4.00
CA VAL A 152 5.42 -9.41 4.63
C VAL A 152 6.00 -9.68 6.02
N LYS A 153 5.31 -10.47 6.86
CA LYS A 153 5.77 -10.85 8.20
C LYS A 153 7.12 -11.56 8.17
N LEU A 154 7.27 -12.54 7.29
CA LEU A 154 8.49 -13.32 7.14
C LEU A 154 9.63 -12.46 6.60
N LEU A 155 9.36 -11.60 5.62
CA LEU A 155 10.35 -10.65 5.10
C LEU A 155 10.86 -9.73 6.21
N GLY A 156 9.96 -9.12 7.00
CA GLY A 156 10.35 -8.27 8.12
C GLY A 156 11.19 -9.01 9.16
N THR A 157 10.82 -10.24 9.49
CA THR A 157 11.57 -11.11 10.40
C THR A 157 12.96 -11.43 9.86
N LYS A 158 13.06 -11.76 8.57
CA LYS A 158 14.33 -12.05 7.92
C LYS A 158 15.23 -10.81 7.87
N ILE A 159 14.69 -9.62 7.60
CA ILE A 159 15.47 -8.36 7.64
C ILE A 159 16.00 -8.09 9.06
N VAL A 160 15.20 -8.32 10.10
CA VAL A 160 15.65 -8.15 11.49
C VAL A 160 16.79 -9.13 11.80
N ASN A 161 16.62 -10.42 11.47
CA ASN A 161 17.59 -11.48 11.78
C ASN A 161 18.88 -11.33 10.95
N ASP A 162 18.75 -11.00 9.67
CA ASP A 162 19.87 -10.85 8.73
C ASP A 162 20.40 -9.42 8.66
N GLY A 163 19.93 -8.48 9.49
CA GLY A 163 20.26 -7.06 9.40
C GLY A 163 21.77 -6.78 9.35
N TYR A 164 22.56 -7.60 10.04
CA TYR A 164 24.02 -7.54 10.00
C TYR A 164 24.66 -8.18 8.75
N LYS A 165 23.96 -9.06 8.03
CA LYS A 165 24.41 -9.70 6.78
C LYS A 165 23.99 -8.91 5.52
N ILE A 166 22.88 -8.17 5.59
CA ILE A 166 22.40 -7.26 4.52
C ILE A 166 23.43 -6.14 4.18
N ARG A 167 24.50 -6.00 4.98
CA ARG A 167 25.64 -5.09 4.79
C ARG A 167 26.36 -5.24 3.43
N ARG A 168 26.23 -6.35 2.71
CA ARG A 168 27.15 -6.71 1.60
C ARG A 168 26.77 -6.19 0.20
N VAL A 169 26.21 -4.99 0.08
CA VAL A 169 26.25 -4.31 -1.22
C VAL A 169 27.59 -3.56 -1.31
N LYS A 170 28.61 -4.23 -1.86
CA LYS A 170 29.94 -3.65 -2.20
C LYS A 170 30.89 -3.36 -1.02
N GLY A 171 31.08 -4.29 -0.08
CA GLY A 171 32.19 -4.22 0.89
C GLY A 171 32.09 -3.15 1.98
N SER A 172 31.09 -2.28 1.95
CA SER A 172 30.82 -1.33 3.04
C SER A 172 30.28 -2.06 4.27
N LYS A 173 30.91 -1.86 5.44
CA LYS A 173 30.45 -2.43 6.72
C LYS A 173 29.22 -1.71 7.30
N HIS A 174 28.69 -0.69 6.62
CA HIS A 174 27.65 0.18 7.16
C HIS A 174 26.24 -0.22 6.73
N LEU A 175 25.30 -0.18 7.68
CA LEU A 175 23.87 -0.28 7.39
C LEU A 175 23.44 0.90 6.52
N SER A 176 22.66 0.64 5.47
CA SER A 176 21.98 1.68 4.70
C SER A 176 20.48 1.60 4.95
N GLU A 177 19.85 2.76 5.09
CA GLU A 177 18.40 2.92 5.11
C GLU A 177 17.73 2.39 3.83
N SER A 178 18.43 2.41 2.69
CA SER A 178 17.93 1.85 1.42
C SER A 178 17.64 0.35 1.50
N ALA A 179 18.21 -0.36 2.49
CA ALA A 179 17.90 -1.75 2.75
C ALA A 179 16.51 -1.97 3.35
N ILE A 180 15.94 -0.97 4.02
CA ILE A 180 14.67 -1.09 4.74
C ILE A 180 13.56 -0.19 4.17
N THR A 181 13.89 0.90 3.47
CA THR A 181 12.87 1.78 2.86
C THR A 181 11.84 1.00 2.02
N PRO A 182 12.24 0.07 1.12
CA PRO A 182 11.27 -0.69 0.33
C PRO A 182 10.29 -1.50 1.19
N TYR A 183 10.77 -2.09 2.30
CA TYR A 183 9.91 -2.79 3.24
C TYR A 183 8.93 -1.85 3.95
N PHE A 184 9.39 -0.66 4.36
CA PHE A 184 8.51 0.35 4.96
C PHE A 184 7.43 0.81 3.97
N GLU A 185 7.75 0.97 2.69
CA GLU A 185 6.74 1.28 1.67
C GLU A 185 5.64 0.21 1.57
N VAL A 186 6.02 -1.08 1.64
CA VAL A 186 5.07 -2.19 1.64
C VAL A 186 4.13 -2.08 2.84
N ILE A 187 4.69 -1.92 4.04
CA ILE A 187 3.92 -1.74 5.27
C ILE A 187 2.95 -0.55 5.18
N GLY A 188 3.44 0.58 4.66
CA GLY A 188 2.62 1.77 4.44
C GLY A 188 1.51 1.56 3.42
N SER A 189 1.74 0.74 2.39
CA SER A 189 0.76 0.48 1.32
C SER A 189 -0.37 -0.46 1.73
N ILE A 190 -0.09 -1.43 2.62
CA ILE A 190 -1.07 -2.43 3.07
C ILE A 190 -1.74 -1.98 4.39
N ASN A 191 -1.38 -0.81 4.94
CA ASN A 191 -1.86 -0.31 6.24
C ASN A 191 -1.65 -1.34 7.37
N LEU A 192 -0.48 -1.97 7.39
CA LEU A 192 -0.19 -3.03 8.35
C LEU A 192 0.37 -2.46 9.65
N GLU A 193 -0.31 -2.73 10.77
CA GLU A 193 0.23 -2.41 12.09
C GLU A 193 1.11 -3.56 12.58
N PHE A 194 2.20 -3.83 11.86
CA PHE A 194 3.31 -4.68 12.32
C PHE A 194 4.18 -3.92 13.33
N CYS A 195 3.55 -3.48 14.43
CA CYS A 195 4.13 -2.55 15.39
C CYS A 195 5.50 -3.01 15.93
N ASN A 196 5.69 -4.32 16.13
CA ASN A 196 6.93 -4.84 16.72
C ASN A 196 8.08 -4.91 15.71
N LYS A 197 7.89 -5.48 14.52
CA LYS A 197 8.96 -5.59 13.51
C LYS A 197 9.38 -4.23 12.97
N VAL A 198 8.43 -3.35 12.68
CA VAL A 198 8.75 -1.98 12.23
C VAL A 198 9.50 -1.23 13.32
N ARG A 199 9.13 -1.40 14.59
CA ARG A 199 9.87 -0.82 15.73
C ARG A 199 11.27 -1.39 15.86
N GLN A 200 11.45 -2.70 15.78
CA GLN A 200 12.76 -3.36 15.84
C GLN A 200 13.68 -2.84 14.72
N LEU A 201 13.18 -2.80 13.48
CA LEU A 201 13.92 -2.24 12.34
C LEU A 201 14.25 -0.76 12.53
N SER A 202 13.31 0.03 13.04
CA SER A 202 13.52 1.45 13.35
C SER A 202 14.61 1.68 14.41
N ILE A 203 14.74 0.75 15.37
CA ILE A 203 15.80 0.80 16.38
C ILE A 203 17.14 0.38 15.76
N LEU A 204 17.15 -0.74 15.03
CA LEU A 204 18.35 -1.31 14.41
C LEU A 204 18.98 -0.35 13.37
N TYR A 205 18.16 0.26 12.52
CA TYR A 205 18.58 1.18 11.47
C TYR A 205 18.54 2.66 11.91
N ARG A 206 18.31 2.95 13.19
CA ARG A 206 18.13 4.32 13.70
C ARG A 206 19.24 5.27 13.24
N LYS A 207 20.50 4.84 13.34
CA LYS A 207 21.67 5.67 13.03
C LYS A 207 21.71 6.06 11.55
N CYS A 208 21.56 5.10 10.64
CA CYS A 208 21.60 5.39 9.20
C CYS A 208 20.37 6.16 8.71
N ILE A 209 19.19 5.92 9.28
CA ILE A 209 17.98 6.72 8.96
C ILE A 209 18.21 8.19 9.33
N ILE A 210 18.73 8.48 10.53
CA ILE A 210 19.02 9.86 10.97
C ILE A 210 20.13 10.50 10.12
N GLN A 211 21.09 9.71 9.65
CA GLN A 211 22.20 10.20 8.83
C GLN A 211 21.90 10.21 7.32
N SER A 212 20.69 9.83 6.92
CA SER A 212 20.33 9.73 5.50
C SER A 212 20.46 11.09 4.82
N LYS A 213 21.01 11.06 3.60
CA LYS A 213 21.10 12.24 2.73
C LYS A 213 19.95 12.33 1.73
N SER A 214 19.07 11.32 1.70
CA SER A 214 17.88 11.30 0.85
C SER A 214 16.66 11.79 1.64
N LEU A 215 16.06 12.86 1.14
CA LEU A 215 14.78 13.36 1.65
C LEU A 215 13.69 12.31 1.48
N LEU A 216 13.68 11.58 0.35
CA LEU A 216 12.68 10.55 0.08
C LEU A 216 12.71 9.44 1.14
N ASN A 217 13.90 8.96 1.50
CA ASN A 217 14.04 7.93 2.52
C ASN A 217 13.55 8.42 3.90
N ILE A 218 13.94 9.65 4.29
CA ILE A 218 13.48 10.25 5.55
C ILE A 218 11.96 10.41 5.55
N ALA A 219 11.40 10.94 4.46
CA ALA A 219 9.98 11.17 4.29
C ALA A 219 9.18 9.87 4.35
N THR A 220 9.66 8.83 3.65
CA THR A 220 9.01 7.51 3.62
C THR A 220 8.98 6.89 5.01
N VAL A 221 10.11 6.87 5.72
CA VAL A 221 10.18 6.31 7.08
C VAL A 221 9.30 7.09 8.03
N LEU A 222 9.37 8.43 8.03
CA LEU A 222 8.56 9.25 8.92
C LEU A 222 7.06 9.09 8.63
N HIS A 223 6.67 9.04 7.36
CA HIS A 223 5.29 8.83 6.92
C HIS A 223 4.75 7.50 7.38
N VAL A 224 5.45 6.40 7.10
CA VAL A 224 5.03 5.06 7.50
C VAL A 224 4.90 4.97 9.02
N LEU A 225 5.91 5.44 9.76
CA LEU A 225 5.87 5.40 11.22
C LEU A 225 4.72 6.22 11.81
N SER A 226 4.36 7.33 11.19
CA SER A 226 3.27 8.20 11.63
C SER A 226 1.91 7.59 11.29
N LYS A 227 1.76 7.13 10.04
CA LYS A 227 0.57 6.49 9.48
C LYS A 227 0.15 5.23 10.24
N ILE A 228 1.09 4.31 10.50
CA ILE A 228 0.75 3.07 11.24
C ILE A 228 0.77 3.23 12.76
N GLY A 229 1.03 4.43 13.27
CA GLY A 229 1.06 4.67 14.72
C GLY A 229 2.23 4.01 15.48
N CYS A 230 3.30 3.59 14.78
CA CYS A 230 4.42 2.90 15.39
C CYS A 230 5.04 3.69 16.57
N ARG A 231 5.28 3.01 17.70
CA ARG A 231 5.79 3.58 18.96
C ARG A 231 7.30 3.87 18.93
N CYS A 232 7.73 4.72 17.98
CA CYS A 232 9.12 5.13 17.79
C CYS A 232 9.34 6.62 18.05
N GLY A 233 8.80 7.15 19.15
CA GLY A 233 8.77 8.59 19.44
C GLY A 233 10.14 9.29 19.41
N LEU A 234 11.20 8.63 19.90
CA LEU A 234 12.55 9.18 19.87
C LEU A 234 13.11 9.32 18.45
N LEU A 235 12.84 8.36 17.57
CA LEU A 235 13.25 8.45 16.16
C LEU A 235 12.45 9.55 15.47
N LYS A 236 11.12 9.54 15.58
CA LYS A 236 10.23 10.57 15.00
C LYS A 236 10.66 11.98 15.43
N LYS A 237 10.89 12.20 16.73
CA LYS A 237 11.35 13.50 17.26
C LYS A 237 12.69 13.92 16.67
N LYS A 238 13.65 12.99 16.52
CA LYS A 238 14.94 13.30 15.89
C LYS A 238 14.79 13.61 14.40
N LEU A 239 13.97 12.87 13.68
CA LEU A 239 13.69 13.11 12.26
C LEU A 239 12.98 14.45 12.05
N LEU A 240 12.04 14.83 12.91
CA LEU A 240 11.40 16.15 12.81
C LEU A 240 12.38 17.29 13.12
N LYS A 241 13.20 17.14 14.17
CA LYS A 241 14.18 18.18 14.54
C LYS A 241 15.25 18.43 13.47
N GLN A 242 15.66 17.41 12.72
CA GLN A 242 16.60 17.60 11.62
C GLN A 242 15.96 18.29 10.40
N LEU A 243 14.63 18.28 10.26
CA LEU A 243 13.93 18.89 9.12
C LEU A 243 13.69 20.39 9.36
N SER A 244 14.74 21.10 9.77
CA SER A 244 14.75 22.57 9.76
C SER A 244 14.73 23.09 8.33
N TYR A 245 14.34 24.35 8.13
CA TYR A 245 14.24 24.97 6.80
C TYR A 245 15.49 24.75 5.94
N ASN A 246 16.66 25.14 6.45
CA ASN A 246 17.94 25.02 5.72
C ASN A 246 18.30 23.56 5.42
N LYS A 247 18.03 22.65 6.36
CA LYS A 247 18.33 21.23 6.16
C LYS A 247 17.38 20.57 5.16
N LEU A 248 16.10 20.95 5.17
CA LEU A 248 15.12 20.55 4.17
C LEU A 248 15.56 20.98 2.77
N LEU A 249 15.94 22.24 2.58
CA LEU A 249 16.46 22.73 1.29
C LEU A 249 17.69 21.96 0.83
N GLN A 250 18.64 21.70 1.75
CA GLN A 250 19.82 20.89 1.44
C GLN A 250 19.44 19.47 0.97
N LEU A 251 18.57 18.79 1.71
CA LEU A 251 18.13 17.43 1.39
C LEU A 251 17.33 17.40 0.08
N LEU A 252 16.48 18.40 -0.15
CA LEU A 252 15.70 18.56 -1.38
C LEU A 252 16.60 18.72 -2.61
N ASN A 253 17.67 19.52 -2.49
CA ASN A 253 18.63 19.74 -3.58
C ASN A 253 19.46 18.47 -3.90
N ASN A 254 19.57 17.52 -2.97
CA ASN A 254 20.22 16.24 -3.23
C ASN A 254 19.35 15.28 -4.07
N GLU A 255 18.04 15.51 -4.13
CA GLU A 255 17.13 14.66 -4.91
C GLU A 255 17.23 14.99 -6.39
N LYS A 256 17.45 13.95 -7.21
CA LYS A 256 17.77 14.10 -8.64
C LYS A 256 16.59 14.55 -9.49
N SER A 257 15.40 14.06 -9.19
CA SER A 257 14.21 14.32 -10.00
C SER A 257 13.23 15.22 -9.25
N ASP A 258 12.55 16.09 -9.98
CA ASP A 258 11.54 16.96 -9.40
C ASP A 258 10.34 16.17 -8.85
N SER A 259 9.94 15.10 -9.55
CA SER A 259 8.94 14.16 -9.05
C SER A 259 9.32 13.59 -7.67
N THR A 260 10.57 13.18 -7.47
CA THR A 260 11.06 12.69 -6.18
C THR A 260 10.97 13.76 -5.09
N LYS A 261 11.34 15.01 -5.40
CA LYS A 261 11.23 16.15 -4.49
C LYS A 261 9.80 16.35 -4.02
N GLN A 262 8.86 16.43 -4.98
CA GLN A 262 7.45 16.65 -4.71
C GLN A 262 6.80 15.49 -3.95
N ILE A 263 7.11 14.23 -4.29
CA ILE A 263 6.66 13.03 -3.55
C ILE A 263 7.15 13.08 -2.10
N SER A 264 8.42 13.43 -1.88
CA SER A 264 9.00 13.51 -0.53
C SER A 264 8.30 14.56 0.31
N ILE A 265 8.03 15.74 -0.25
CA ILE A 265 7.26 16.80 0.42
C ILE A 265 5.84 16.34 0.75
N GLY A 266 5.14 15.71 -0.21
CA GLY A 266 3.79 15.20 0.03
C GLY A 266 3.73 14.19 1.19
N GLN A 267 4.69 13.27 1.26
CA GLN A 267 4.82 12.33 2.37
C GLN A 267 5.10 13.02 3.71
N LEU A 268 5.92 14.08 3.72
CA LEU A 268 6.19 14.86 4.93
C LEU A 268 4.97 15.65 5.40
N ILE A 269 4.16 16.20 4.48
CA ILE A 269 2.86 16.82 4.81
C ILE A 269 1.96 15.79 5.49
N CYS A 270 1.76 14.61 4.89
CA CYS A 270 0.98 13.52 5.49
C CYS A 270 1.46 13.19 6.90
N SER A 271 2.79 13.04 7.04
CA SER A 271 3.43 12.71 8.31
C SER A 271 3.10 13.74 9.39
N ALA A 272 3.26 15.02 9.07
CA ALA A 272 3.02 16.09 10.01
C ALA A 272 1.54 16.19 10.40
N LEU A 273 0.62 15.97 9.45
CA LEU A 273 -0.81 15.89 9.73
C LEU A 273 -1.14 14.74 10.69
N HIS A 274 -0.59 13.54 10.48
CA HIS A 274 -0.78 12.40 11.40
C HIS A 274 -0.19 12.62 12.81
N LEU A 275 0.79 13.54 12.94
CA LEU A 275 1.46 13.85 14.20
C LEU A 275 0.92 15.11 14.90
N SER A 276 0.05 15.87 14.23
CA SER A 276 -0.55 17.11 14.71
C SER A 276 -1.33 16.95 16.01
N SER A 277 -2.01 15.82 16.19
CA SER A 277 -2.79 15.49 17.40
C SER A 277 -1.98 14.73 18.47
N THR A 278 -0.65 14.84 18.46
CA THR A 278 0.23 14.12 19.38
C THR A 278 1.13 15.07 20.16
N ARG A 279 1.92 14.55 21.11
CA ARG A 279 2.98 15.31 21.80
C ARG A 279 4.05 15.94 20.87
N MET A 280 3.99 15.69 19.56
CA MET A 280 4.87 16.28 18.55
C MET A 280 4.16 17.37 17.72
N ALA A 281 2.99 17.85 18.14
CA ALA A 281 2.20 18.87 17.45
C ALA A 281 3.06 20.09 17.04
N GLY A 282 3.80 20.68 17.99
CA GLY A 282 4.64 21.85 17.72
C GLY A 282 5.70 21.61 16.64
N LEU A 283 6.44 20.50 16.71
CA LEU A 283 7.43 20.15 15.67
C LEU A 283 6.78 19.87 14.32
N SER A 284 5.59 19.28 14.31
CA SER A 284 4.84 18.97 13.09
C SER A 284 4.34 20.26 12.42
N HIS A 285 3.86 21.21 13.21
CA HIS A 285 3.47 22.53 12.74
C HIS A 285 4.66 23.29 12.13
N THR A 286 5.81 23.34 12.82
CA THR A 286 7.03 23.95 12.26
C THR A 286 7.43 23.31 10.93
N LEU A 287 7.34 21.98 10.83
CA LEU A 287 7.62 21.27 9.58
C LEU A 287 6.65 21.71 8.47
N LEU A 288 5.34 21.78 8.74
CA LEU A 288 4.33 22.20 7.77
C LEU A 288 4.57 23.64 7.26
N CYS A 289 4.92 24.57 8.16
CA CYS A 289 5.28 25.94 7.76
C CYS A 289 6.51 25.96 6.84
N ASN A 290 7.57 25.21 7.20
CA ASN A 290 8.77 25.11 6.37
C ASN A 290 8.49 24.50 4.99
N LEU A 291 7.71 23.41 4.93
CA LEU A 291 7.36 22.76 3.67
C LEU A 291 6.55 23.70 2.79
N THR A 292 5.62 24.45 3.36
CA THR A 292 4.79 25.36 2.58
C THR A 292 5.62 26.49 2.00
N ARG A 293 6.51 27.09 2.80
CA ARG A 293 7.46 28.09 2.32
C ARG A 293 8.30 27.56 1.16
N ILE A 294 8.85 26.35 1.28
CA ILE A 294 9.61 25.71 0.21
C ILE A 294 8.76 25.54 -1.05
N ILE A 295 7.50 25.10 -0.90
CA ILE A 295 6.63 24.88 -2.05
C ILE A 295 6.41 26.18 -2.83
N VAL A 296 6.11 27.26 -2.11
CA VAL A 296 5.89 28.60 -2.68
C VAL A 296 7.15 29.14 -3.36
N GLU A 297 8.33 28.92 -2.77
CA GLU A 297 9.59 29.40 -3.32
C GLU A 297 10.08 28.59 -4.55
N LYS A 298 9.71 27.31 -4.65
CA LYS A 298 10.33 26.38 -5.63
C LYS A 298 9.45 26.01 -6.80
N TRP A 299 8.13 26.02 -6.65
CA TRP A 299 7.22 25.57 -7.70
C TRP A 299 6.10 26.58 -7.94
N SER A 300 5.80 26.79 -9.22
CA SER A 300 4.52 27.36 -9.62
C SER A 300 3.44 26.30 -9.45
N PHE A 301 2.22 26.72 -9.11
CA PHE A 301 1.13 25.78 -8.83
C PHE A 301 0.84 24.82 -10.00
N GLY A 302 0.89 25.31 -11.24
CA GLY A 302 0.70 24.50 -12.44
C GLY A 302 1.73 23.37 -12.61
N SER A 303 2.93 23.53 -12.06
CA SER A 303 4.02 22.53 -12.10
C SER A 303 3.93 21.46 -11.01
N LEU A 304 2.97 21.60 -10.08
CA LEU A 304 2.80 20.62 -9.00
C LEU A 304 2.19 19.32 -9.54
N HIS A 305 2.82 18.21 -9.16
CA HIS A 305 2.34 16.86 -9.33
C HIS A 305 1.02 16.66 -8.56
N ASP A 306 0.07 15.94 -9.15
CA ASP A 306 -1.28 15.78 -8.59
C ASP A 306 -1.27 15.23 -7.17
N SER A 307 -0.39 14.25 -6.90
CA SER A 307 -0.21 13.73 -5.53
C SER A 307 0.14 14.83 -4.53
N LEU A 308 0.98 15.81 -4.87
CA LEU A 308 1.34 16.89 -3.96
C LEU A 308 0.18 17.89 -3.81
N LYS A 309 -0.52 18.22 -4.90
CA LYS A 309 -1.73 19.05 -4.87
C LYS A 309 -2.76 18.47 -3.89
N SER A 310 -3.02 17.16 -3.94
CA SER A 310 -3.91 16.48 -3.01
C SER A 310 -3.45 16.60 -1.55
N GLN A 311 -2.15 16.44 -1.26
CA GLN A 311 -1.64 16.59 0.11
C GLN A 311 -1.72 18.03 0.63
N MET A 312 -1.49 19.02 -0.25
CA MET A 312 -1.65 20.42 0.12
C MET A 312 -3.12 20.78 0.37
N ALA A 313 -4.05 20.21 -0.39
CA ALA A 313 -5.48 20.39 -0.18
C ALA A 313 -5.92 19.83 1.19
N LEU A 314 -5.39 18.67 1.59
CA LEU A 314 -5.58 18.13 2.94
C LEU A 314 -5.01 19.05 4.02
N TYR A 315 -3.83 19.62 3.80
CA TYR A 315 -3.24 20.56 4.74
C TYR A 315 -4.05 21.86 4.86
N HIS A 316 -4.59 22.38 3.75
CA HIS A 316 -5.49 23.53 3.76
C HIS A 316 -6.76 23.26 4.56
N SER A 317 -7.39 22.10 4.34
CA SER A 317 -8.55 21.66 5.14
C SER A 317 -8.21 21.59 6.62
N TYR A 318 -7.04 21.03 6.97
CA TYR A 318 -6.55 20.99 8.34
C TYR A 318 -6.41 22.38 8.96
N ILE A 319 -5.75 23.33 8.28
CA ILE A 319 -5.58 24.70 8.80
C ILE A 319 -6.93 25.37 9.03
N THR A 320 -7.84 25.24 8.06
CA THR A 320 -9.16 25.88 8.09
C THR A 320 -10.00 25.36 9.25
N THR A 321 -9.99 24.04 9.47
CA THR A 321 -10.79 23.38 10.52
C THR A 321 -10.21 23.55 11.92
N THR A 322 -8.88 23.65 12.03
CA THR A 322 -8.19 23.76 13.33
C THR A 322 -7.85 25.20 13.73
N ASN A 323 -8.23 26.18 12.91
CA ASN A 323 -7.93 27.61 13.09
C ASN A 323 -6.45 27.89 13.41
N VAL A 324 -5.55 27.15 12.75
CA VAL A 324 -4.11 27.30 12.94
C VAL A 324 -3.65 28.58 12.26
N ASN A 325 -3.02 29.47 13.02
CA ASN A 325 -2.46 30.69 12.45
C ASN A 325 -1.29 30.35 11.51
N VAL A 326 -1.39 30.76 10.25
CA VAL A 326 -0.35 30.60 9.23
C VAL A 326 -0.09 31.93 8.56
N ASP A 327 1.12 32.10 8.03
CA ASP A 327 1.55 33.28 7.28
C ASP A 327 0.60 33.61 6.12
N ASP A 328 0.37 34.89 5.83
CA ASP A 328 -0.60 35.31 4.82
C ASP A 328 -0.23 34.84 3.41
N ARG A 329 1.07 34.74 3.07
CA ARG A 329 1.50 34.13 1.80
C ARG A 329 1.15 32.66 1.72
N VAL A 330 1.20 31.95 2.86
CA VAL A 330 0.77 30.56 2.96
C VAL A 330 -0.74 30.47 2.74
N LYS A 331 -1.54 31.36 3.36
CA LYS A 331 -2.99 31.41 3.13
C LYS A 331 -3.32 31.66 1.67
N GLU A 332 -2.64 32.61 1.03
CA GLU A 332 -2.86 32.96 -0.38
C GLU A 332 -2.65 31.76 -1.30
N VAL A 333 -1.54 31.04 -1.12
CA VAL A 333 -1.23 29.83 -1.90
C VAL A 333 -2.26 28.75 -1.65
N LEU A 334 -2.60 28.45 -0.40
CA LEU A 334 -3.58 27.41 -0.11
C LEU A 334 -4.99 27.78 -0.63
N ASN A 335 -5.34 29.06 -0.65
CA ASN A 335 -6.59 29.55 -1.25
C ASN A 335 -6.56 29.43 -2.78
N ALA A 336 -5.42 29.63 -3.43
CA ALA A 336 -5.25 29.33 -4.85
C ALA A 336 -5.47 27.83 -5.13
N ILE A 337 -4.91 26.95 -4.29
CA ILE A 337 -5.12 25.49 -4.39
C ILE A 337 -6.60 25.15 -4.27
N LYS A 338 -7.31 25.73 -3.29
CA LYS A 338 -8.75 25.52 -3.13
C LYS A 338 -9.52 25.91 -4.39
N ARG A 339 -9.25 27.10 -4.94
CA ARG A 339 -9.92 27.58 -6.17
C ARG A 339 -9.72 26.61 -7.33
N ASP A 340 -8.49 26.17 -7.54
CA ASP A 340 -8.17 25.28 -8.65
C ASP A 340 -8.72 23.87 -8.42
N PHE A 341 -8.75 23.38 -7.17
CA PHE A 341 -9.35 22.08 -6.85
C PHE A 341 -10.87 22.08 -7.07
N VAL A 342 -11.57 23.19 -6.81
CA VAL A 342 -13.00 23.34 -7.10
C VAL A 342 -13.25 23.37 -8.62
N GLN A 343 -12.30 23.89 -9.41
CA GLN A 343 -12.39 23.92 -10.87
C GLN A 343 -11.97 22.61 -11.53
N ILE A 344 -11.09 21.82 -10.90
CA ILE A 344 -10.80 20.45 -11.29
C ILE A 344 -12.02 19.61 -10.88
N ARG A 345 -13.04 19.55 -11.75
CA ARG A 345 -13.85 18.33 -11.82
C ARG A 345 -12.83 17.20 -11.93
N PRO A 346 -12.80 16.21 -11.01
CA PRO A 346 -11.90 15.09 -11.16
C PRO A 346 -12.19 14.53 -12.55
N LYS A 347 -11.24 14.66 -13.49
CA LYS A 347 -11.26 13.76 -14.64
C LYS A 347 -11.28 12.38 -13.98
N PRO A 348 -12.26 11.51 -14.27
CA PRO A 348 -12.29 10.16 -13.70
C PRO A 348 -10.88 9.63 -13.86
N MET A 349 -10.21 9.36 -12.73
CA MET A 349 -8.76 9.14 -12.68
C MET A 349 -8.42 8.30 -13.90
N ILE A 350 -7.58 8.85 -14.78
CA ILE A 350 -7.06 8.15 -15.95
C ILE A 350 -6.77 6.75 -15.46
N LYS A 351 -7.47 5.77 -16.04
CA LYS A 351 -7.26 4.34 -15.80
C LYS A 351 -5.78 4.10 -16.09
N SER A 352 -4.93 4.33 -15.09
CA SER A 352 -3.56 3.88 -15.12
C SER A 352 -3.69 2.41 -15.40
N VAL A 353 -3.02 1.95 -16.44
CA VAL A 353 -2.90 0.54 -16.81
C VAL A 353 -2.21 -0.17 -15.63
N ILE A 354 -3.01 -0.41 -14.60
CA ILE A 354 -2.77 -1.21 -13.43
C ILE A 354 -3.80 -2.30 -13.63
N LEU A 355 -3.29 -3.49 -13.93
CA LEU A 355 -3.95 -4.79 -13.79
C LEU A 355 -5.34 -4.64 -13.18
N GLU A 356 -6.37 -4.81 -14.00
CA GLU A 356 -7.77 -4.59 -13.62
C GLU A 356 -8.00 -5.05 -12.17
N PRO A 357 -8.36 -4.15 -11.25
CA PRO A 357 -8.69 -4.57 -9.90
C PRO A 357 -9.89 -5.50 -9.99
N LEU A 358 -9.64 -6.79 -9.75
CA LEU A 358 -10.64 -7.85 -9.69
C LEU A 358 -11.72 -7.46 -8.68
N LYS A 359 -12.84 -6.95 -9.20
CA LYS A 359 -14.23 -6.89 -8.70
C LYS A 359 -14.48 -7.16 -7.19
N TRP A 360 -13.83 -6.45 -6.28
CA TRP A 360 -14.54 -5.91 -5.11
C TRP A 360 -14.93 -4.49 -5.51
N LYS A 361 -16.11 -4.35 -6.13
CA LYS A 361 -16.60 -3.03 -6.49
C LYS A 361 -17.13 -2.42 -5.20
N THR A 362 -16.34 -1.60 -4.51
CA THR A 362 -16.86 -0.65 -3.50
C THR A 362 -18.13 0.02 -4.03
N THR A 363 -18.19 0.26 -5.34
CA THR A 363 -19.38 0.71 -6.08
C THR A 363 -20.64 -0.15 -5.88
N VAL A 364 -20.56 -1.49 -5.84
CA VAL A 364 -21.74 -2.35 -5.62
C VAL A 364 -22.20 -2.26 -4.16
N PHE A 365 -21.26 -2.27 -3.22
CA PHE A 365 -21.57 -2.12 -1.80
C PHE A 365 -22.18 -0.74 -1.52
N GLN A 366 -21.60 0.32 -2.10
CA GLN A 366 -22.13 1.68 -2.05
C GLN A 366 -23.51 1.79 -2.70
N GLN A 367 -23.75 1.11 -3.83
CA GLN A 367 -25.07 1.04 -4.47
C GLN A 367 -26.10 0.37 -3.57
N GLN A 368 -25.74 -0.70 -2.86
CA GLN A 368 -26.63 -1.35 -1.90
C GLN A 368 -27.02 -0.39 -0.77
N VAL A 369 -26.04 0.26 -0.14
CA VAL A 369 -26.29 1.21 0.95
C VAL A 369 -27.14 2.39 0.48
N SER A 370 -26.80 2.99 -0.66
CA SER A 370 -27.54 4.14 -1.21
C SER A 370 -28.98 3.79 -1.62
N ASN A 371 -29.21 2.61 -2.21
CA ASN A 371 -30.57 2.17 -2.54
C ASN A 371 -31.42 1.99 -1.29
N LEU A 372 -30.87 1.39 -0.23
CA LEU A 372 -31.59 1.21 1.04
C LEU A 372 -31.94 2.55 1.69
N LEU A 373 -31.02 3.51 1.70
CA LEU A 373 -31.30 4.84 2.24
C LEU A 373 -32.44 5.55 1.49
N LYS A 374 -32.48 5.42 0.15
CA LYS A 374 -33.60 5.94 -0.66
C LYS A 374 -34.92 5.24 -0.34
N GLU A 375 -34.90 3.92 -0.17
CA GLU A 375 -36.08 3.15 0.23
C GLU A 375 -36.58 3.53 1.64
N MET A 376 -35.66 3.88 2.54
CA MET A 376 -35.97 4.42 3.87
C MET A 376 -36.48 5.88 3.84
N GLY A 377 -36.51 6.52 2.67
CA GLY A 377 -37.06 7.86 2.48
C GLY A 377 -36.08 9.01 2.67
N TYR A 378 -34.77 8.74 2.75
CA TYR A 378 -33.76 9.80 2.88
C TYR A 378 -33.46 10.47 1.53
N ASP A 379 -33.25 11.79 1.57
CA ASP A 379 -32.68 12.52 0.43
C ASP A 379 -31.16 12.34 0.43
N ILE A 380 -30.65 11.76 -0.66
CA ILE A 380 -29.23 11.40 -0.76
C ILE A 380 -28.61 11.83 -2.08
N ASP A 381 -27.36 12.25 -1.97
CA ASP A 381 -26.46 12.45 -3.09
C ASP A 381 -25.26 11.48 -2.98
N CYS A 382 -24.85 10.87 -4.08
CA CYS A 382 -23.71 9.95 -4.10
C CYS A 382 -22.47 10.59 -4.74
N GLU A 383 -21.28 10.21 -4.26
CA GLU A 383 -19.99 10.71 -4.76
C GLU A 383 -19.89 12.25 -4.71
N VAL A 384 -20.39 12.86 -3.64
CA VAL A 384 -20.43 14.32 -3.47
C VAL A 384 -19.04 14.87 -3.22
N HIS A 385 -18.72 15.98 -3.87
CA HIS A 385 -17.44 16.66 -3.69
C HIS A 385 -17.50 17.64 -2.51
N ILE A 386 -16.92 17.24 -1.38
CA ILE A 386 -16.74 18.07 -0.18
C ILE A 386 -15.24 18.32 -0.04
N TYR A 387 -14.77 19.48 -0.51
CA TYR A 387 -13.34 19.79 -0.62
C TYR A 387 -12.53 19.41 0.64
N PRO A 388 -11.40 18.66 0.50
CA PRO A 388 -10.78 18.15 -0.73
C PRO A 388 -11.20 16.70 -1.07
N TYR A 389 -12.30 16.22 -0.50
CA TYR A 389 -12.76 14.85 -0.58
C TYR A 389 -13.88 14.66 -1.59
N ILE A 390 -13.96 13.43 -2.09
CA ILE A 390 -15.19 12.85 -2.59
C ILE A 390 -15.69 11.96 -1.46
N VAL A 391 -16.94 12.14 -1.06
CA VAL A 391 -17.61 11.35 -0.03
C VAL A 391 -18.61 10.41 -0.68
N ASP A 392 -18.79 9.21 -0.12
CA ASP A 392 -19.53 8.16 -0.83
C ASP A 392 -21.02 8.50 -0.94
N ILE A 393 -21.64 8.92 0.17
CA ILE A 393 -23.05 9.30 0.25
C ILE A 393 -23.20 10.49 1.21
N LEU A 394 -23.90 11.54 0.78
CA LEU A 394 -24.35 12.66 1.61
C LEU A 394 -25.85 12.54 1.82
N VAL A 395 -26.29 12.62 3.07
CA VAL A 395 -27.68 12.52 3.51
C VAL A 395 -28.11 13.84 4.13
N ASP A 396 -29.23 14.39 3.67
CA ASP A 396 -29.86 15.62 4.18
C ASP A 396 -28.89 16.82 4.32
N ASN A 397 -27.87 16.89 3.44
CA ASN A 397 -26.81 17.91 3.44
C ASN A 397 -26.01 18.05 4.76
N LYS A 398 -26.09 17.08 5.67
CA LYS A 398 -25.46 17.17 7.01
C LYS A 398 -24.69 15.92 7.41
N VAL A 399 -25.15 14.75 6.98
CA VAL A 399 -24.59 13.46 7.37
C VAL A 399 -23.88 12.83 6.19
N ILE A 400 -22.62 12.45 6.37
CA ILE A 400 -21.82 11.75 5.37
C ILE A 400 -21.75 10.28 5.78
N ILE A 401 -22.08 9.39 4.85
CA ILE A 401 -21.91 7.95 5.02
C ILE A 401 -20.74 7.51 4.15
N GLU A 402 -19.69 6.99 4.80
CA GLU A 402 -18.51 6.39 4.15
C GLU A 402 -18.67 4.86 4.13
N VAL A 403 -18.66 4.28 2.93
CA VAL A 403 -18.82 2.85 2.68
C VAL A 403 -17.44 2.22 2.59
N ASN A 404 -16.95 1.79 3.74
CA ASN A 404 -15.55 1.41 3.92
C ASN A 404 -15.29 -0.03 3.48
N GLY A 405 -14.55 -0.15 2.38
CA GLY A 405 -13.96 -1.43 1.96
C GLY A 405 -12.70 -1.83 2.76
N PRO A 406 -12.11 -2.99 2.45
CA PRO A 406 -10.95 -3.55 3.17
C PRO A 406 -9.74 -2.60 3.31
N CYS A 407 -9.54 -1.64 2.40
CA CYS A 407 -8.41 -0.71 2.44
C CYS A 407 -8.55 0.40 3.50
N HIS A 408 -9.74 0.62 4.05
CA HIS A 408 -10.02 1.64 5.08
C HIS A 408 -9.62 1.18 6.48
N TYR A 409 -9.22 -0.07 6.63
CA TYR A 409 -8.89 -0.68 7.92
C TYR A 409 -7.40 -0.92 8.07
N THR A 410 -6.98 -0.96 9.33
CA THR A 410 -5.66 -1.39 9.77
C THR A 410 -5.74 -2.86 10.16
N TYR A 411 -4.82 -3.65 9.63
CA TYR A 411 -4.72 -5.06 9.98
C TYR A 411 -3.70 -5.22 11.09
N HIS A 412 -4.16 -5.73 12.24
CA HIS A 412 -3.28 -6.14 13.33
C HIS A 412 -2.88 -7.60 13.12
N CYS A 413 -1.59 -7.85 12.97
CA CYS A 413 -1.05 -9.20 13.04
C CYS A 413 -0.41 -9.36 14.43
N SER A 414 -0.96 -10.24 15.27
CA SER A 414 -0.33 -10.59 16.54
C SER A 414 0.91 -11.46 16.28
N ASP A 415 1.97 -11.24 17.05
CA ASP A 415 3.18 -12.07 16.99
C ASP A 415 2.98 -13.45 17.66
N LYS A 416 1.90 -13.62 18.43
CA LYS A 416 1.53 -14.88 19.09
C LYS A 416 0.77 -15.75 18.09
N ASN A 417 1.22 -17.00 17.95
CA ASN A 417 0.77 -18.19 17.21
C ASN A 417 -0.70 -18.38 16.73
N ASP A 418 -1.53 -17.36 16.66
CA ASP A 418 -2.84 -17.46 16.02
C ASP A 418 -2.65 -17.29 14.52
N TYR A 419 -2.56 -18.43 13.86
CA TYR A 419 -2.68 -18.57 12.42
C TYR A 419 -3.89 -17.79 11.92
N GLY A 420 -3.66 -16.83 11.02
CA GLY A 420 -4.62 -16.40 10.00
C GLY A 420 -5.86 -15.64 10.45
N VAL A 421 -6.23 -15.64 11.73
CA VAL A 421 -7.50 -15.04 12.11
C VAL A 421 -7.35 -13.52 12.23
N ILE A 422 -7.79 -12.80 11.20
CA ILE A 422 -8.11 -11.36 11.25
C ILE A 422 -9.36 -11.18 12.14
N ASN A 423 -9.33 -11.67 13.39
CA ASN A 423 -10.41 -11.49 14.36
C ASN A 423 -10.14 -10.34 15.33
N SER A 424 -9.05 -9.58 15.16
CA SER A 424 -8.96 -8.30 15.83
C SER A 424 -10.00 -7.37 15.21
N ALA A 425 -10.92 -6.82 16.02
CA ALA A 425 -11.86 -5.78 15.62
C ALA A 425 -11.18 -4.81 14.65
N LEU A 426 -11.65 -4.78 13.39
CA LEU A 426 -11.03 -3.98 12.34
C LEU A 426 -11.06 -2.51 12.77
N LYS A 427 -9.89 -1.91 12.95
CA LYS A 427 -9.79 -0.49 13.29
C LYS A 427 -9.62 0.33 12.04
N LEU A 428 -10.34 1.44 11.95
CA LEU A 428 -10.12 2.40 10.87
C LEU A 428 -8.66 2.84 10.84
N ASN A 429 -8.12 2.95 9.63
CA ASN A 429 -6.76 3.45 9.44
C ASN A 429 -6.70 4.95 9.72
N LYS A 430 -5.49 5.48 9.93
CA LYS A 430 -5.31 6.90 10.26
C LYS A 430 -5.71 7.88 9.17
N ASN A 431 -5.72 7.46 7.90
CA ASN A 431 -6.18 8.31 6.81
C ASN A 431 -7.70 8.46 6.87
N THR A 432 -8.42 7.37 7.10
CA THR A 432 -9.88 7.39 7.29
C THR A 432 -10.26 8.20 8.53
N ILE A 433 -9.55 8.02 9.65
CA ILE A 433 -9.76 8.83 10.86
C ILE A 433 -9.44 10.31 10.62
N LEU A 434 -8.40 10.63 9.84
CA LEU A 434 -8.07 12.02 9.52
C LEU A 434 -9.15 12.66 8.64
N LYS A 435 -9.65 11.95 7.62
CA LYS A 435 -10.76 12.39 6.78
C LYS A 435 -12.01 12.68 7.63
N GLU A 436 -12.39 11.74 8.48
CA GLU A 436 -13.51 11.91 9.43
C GLU A 436 -13.34 13.16 10.29
N LYS A 437 -12.19 13.35 10.93
CA LYS A 437 -11.93 14.53 11.77
C LYS A 437 -12.05 15.85 11.02
N LEU A 438 -11.55 15.89 9.78
CA LEU A 438 -11.58 17.09 8.96
C LEU A 438 -13.01 17.41 8.48
N LEU A 439 -13.78 16.39 8.08
CA LEU A 439 -15.18 16.55 7.72
C LEU A 439 -16.04 16.96 8.93
N ASN A 440 -15.80 16.35 10.09
CA ASN A 440 -16.46 16.75 11.35
C ASN A 440 -16.12 18.20 11.74
N GLY A 441 -14.86 18.61 11.55
CA GLY A 441 -14.45 20.00 11.75
C GLY A 441 -15.09 21.00 10.78
N CYS A 442 -15.60 20.53 9.64
CA CYS A 442 -16.39 21.33 8.70
C CYS A 442 -17.89 21.33 9.03
N GLY A 443 -18.32 20.73 10.14
CA GLY A 443 -19.72 20.69 10.57
C GLY A 443 -20.54 19.53 10.01
N TYR A 444 -19.93 18.62 9.26
CA TYR A 444 -20.59 17.38 8.85
C TYR A 444 -20.55 16.35 9.98
N LYS A 445 -21.42 15.36 9.90
CA LYS A 445 -21.32 14.16 10.74
C LYS A 445 -20.95 12.97 9.88
N VAL A 446 -19.86 12.29 10.18
CA VAL A 446 -19.41 11.12 9.40
C VAL A 446 -19.81 9.82 10.09
N ILE A 447 -20.54 8.97 9.37
CA ILE A 447 -20.90 7.61 9.73
C ILE A 447 -20.12 6.65 8.83
N HIS A 448 -19.61 5.56 9.40
CA HIS A 448 -18.88 4.54 8.66
C HIS A 448 -19.71 3.26 8.56
N VAL A 449 -20.00 2.83 7.34
CA VAL A 449 -20.58 1.52 7.07
C VAL A 449 -19.47 0.57 6.67
N SER A 450 -19.16 -0.37 7.55
CA SER A 450 -18.08 -1.32 7.38
C SER A 450 -18.51 -2.52 6.52
N TYR A 451 -17.62 -2.98 5.64
CA TYR A 451 -17.87 -4.20 4.85
C TYR A 451 -17.89 -5.47 5.70
N ALA A 452 -17.15 -5.50 6.81
CA ALA A 452 -16.88 -6.72 7.56
C ALA A 452 -18.03 -7.14 8.48
N ASP A 453 -18.93 -6.22 8.77
CA ASP A 453 -20.08 -6.38 9.65
C ASP A 453 -21.38 -6.01 8.91
N TRP A 454 -21.33 -5.91 7.57
CA TRP A 454 -22.52 -5.66 6.75
C TRP A 454 -23.38 -6.93 6.66
N PRO A 455 -24.64 -6.91 7.14
CA PRO A 455 -25.49 -8.09 7.12
C PRO A 455 -25.80 -8.55 5.70
N SER A 456 -26.11 -9.84 5.52
CA SER A 456 -26.49 -10.38 4.21
C SER A 456 -27.97 -10.17 3.88
N ASP A 457 -28.84 -10.14 4.88
CA ASP A 457 -30.28 -9.95 4.72
C ASP A 457 -30.69 -8.48 4.80
N LYS A 458 -31.75 -8.13 4.06
CA LYS A 458 -32.20 -6.75 3.89
C LYS A 458 -32.71 -6.12 5.19
N ASP A 459 -33.47 -6.85 5.99
CA ASP A 459 -34.08 -6.33 7.21
C ASP A 459 -33.03 -5.97 8.28
N SER A 460 -32.00 -6.81 8.42
CA SER A 460 -30.85 -6.50 9.28
C SER A 460 -30.03 -5.33 8.75
N GLN A 461 -29.89 -5.18 7.42
CA GLN A 461 -29.23 -4.01 6.83
C GLN A 461 -29.98 -2.71 7.14
N ILE A 462 -31.32 -2.70 7.00
CA ILE A 462 -32.17 -1.55 7.34
C ILE A 462 -32.03 -1.23 8.84
N SER A 463 -32.16 -2.24 9.71
CA SER A 463 -32.04 -2.08 11.15
C SER A 463 -30.68 -1.49 11.56
N LYS A 464 -29.61 -1.94 10.89
CA LYS A 464 -28.26 -1.43 11.11
C LYS A 464 -28.11 0.03 10.66
N LEU A 465 -28.62 0.40 9.48
CA LEU A 465 -28.57 1.78 9.00
C LEU A 465 -29.39 2.72 9.89
N ALA A 466 -30.60 2.30 10.29
CA ALA A 466 -31.43 3.05 11.22
C ALA A 466 -30.70 3.29 12.54
N ALA A 467 -30.11 2.25 13.15
CA ALA A 467 -29.34 2.40 14.38
C ALA A 467 -28.14 3.35 14.25
N LEU A 468 -27.45 3.33 13.10
CA LEU A 468 -26.34 4.25 12.83
C LEU A 468 -26.79 5.70 12.66
N LEU A 469 -27.98 5.92 12.07
CA LEU A 469 -28.58 7.23 11.86
C LEU A 469 -29.28 7.76 13.12
N ASP A 470 -29.87 6.91 13.96
CA ASP A 470 -30.52 7.31 15.22
C ASP A 470 -29.52 7.60 16.34
N ALA A 471 -28.34 6.97 16.27
CA ALA A 471 -27.19 7.37 17.09
C ALA A 471 -26.68 8.77 16.71
N THR A 472 -27.31 9.44 15.72
CA THR A 472 -26.92 10.75 15.25
C THR A 472 -27.70 11.92 15.80
#